data_AF-A0A932FKD0-F1
#
_entry.id   AF-A0A932FKD0-F1
#
_cell.length_a   1.000
_cell.length_b   1.000
_cell.length_c   1.000
_cell.angle_alpha   90.00
_cell.angle_beta   90.00
_cell.angle_gamma   90.00
#
_symmetry.space_group_name_H-M   'P 1'
#
loop_
_entity.id
_entity.type
_entity.pdbx_description
1 polymer ?
#
loop_
_entity_poly.entity_id
_entity_poly.type
_entity_poly.pdbx_seq_one_letter_code
_entity_poly.pdbx_strand_id
1 'polypeptide(L)'
;MAWDQDLGDQPDPSFRHEAPDLLSPIDATAPVSGHHPPASSTGGLSQAPEQDWLAAEEVLFPVLRPVGTPGTRVDEIDPDRLAAEGLKSHGAPILEGGPCGLTVGYVLRADSFDVHVNADHLLAWGASPAELRAAALANLTRWSANTPWTEEVSGERRLLSSASGDGNDVARILLPEVREHIATTLGAGVRVLVGIPERDLLVAGALSRDDEEFAVLFAEFIRGHADDADLPLDRRVLELVSGELHPFEG
;
A
#
# COMPACT_ATOMS: atom_id res chain seq x y z
N MET A 1 28.15 -45.30 -7.05
CA MET A 1 27.12 -44.65 -6.23
C MET A 1 26.33 -43.76 -7.15
N ALA A 2 25.13 -44.22 -7.50
CA ALA A 2 24.17 -43.51 -8.33
C ALA A 2 23.49 -42.43 -7.48
N TRP A 3 23.27 -41.26 -8.07
CA TRP A 3 22.43 -40.21 -7.50
C TRP A 3 21.08 -40.30 -8.21
N ASP A 4 20.14 -41.01 -7.58
CA ASP A 4 18.71 -40.84 -7.84
C ASP A 4 18.27 -39.58 -7.10
N GLN A 5 17.91 -38.53 -7.84
CA GLN A 5 17.05 -37.46 -7.34
C GLN A 5 15.73 -37.55 -8.10
N ASP A 6 14.78 -38.17 -7.42
CA ASP A 6 13.36 -38.16 -7.69
C ASP A 6 12.84 -36.71 -7.66
N LEU A 7 12.57 -36.15 -8.85
CA LEU A 7 11.84 -34.89 -9.04
C LEU A 7 10.37 -35.25 -9.30
N GLY A 8 9.69 -35.74 -8.27
CA GLY A 8 8.25 -35.96 -8.26
C GLY A 8 7.48 -34.69 -7.90
N ASP A 9 6.35 -34.48 -8.57
CA ASP A 9 5.27 -33.50 -8.34
C ASP A 9 5.30 -32.17 -9.10
N GLN A 10 5.61 -32.19 -10.40
CA GLN A 10 4.93 -31.28 -11.34
C GLN A 10 4.08 -32.10 -12.32
N PRO A 11 2.79 -31.76 -12.53
CA PRO A 11 2.01 -32.36 -13.59
C PRO A 11 2.70 -32.06 -14.93
N ASP A 12 2.75 -33.06 -15.81
CA ASP A 12 3.31 -32.88 -17.16
C ASP A 12 2.69 -31.64 -17.81
N PRO A 13 3.49 -30.71 -18.34
CA PRO A 13 2.94 -29.56 -19.03
C PRO A 13 2.14 -30.06 -20.23
N SER A 14 0.85 -29.73 -20.27
CA SER A 14 -0.09 -30.14 -21.33
C SER A 14 0.17 -29.38 -22.63
N PHE A 15 1.33 -29.61 -23.24
CA PHE A 15 1.63 -29.08 -24.55
C PHE A 15 0.82 -29.84 -25.60
N ARG A 16 0.03 -29.11 -26.37
CA ARG A 16 -0.70 -29.70 -27.51
C ARG A 16 0.32 -30.08 -28.59
N HIS A 17 0.32 -31.35 -29.00
CA HIS A 17 1.20 -31.84 -30.08
C HIS A 17 0.61 -31.62 -31.48
N GLU A 18 -0.64 -31.15 -31.57
CA GLU A 18 -1.35 -30.90 -32.82
C GLU A 18 -2.11 -29.57 -32.75
N ALA A 19 -2.31 -28.93 -33.91
CA ALA A 19 -3.08 -27.71 -34.02
C ALA A 19 -4.56 -27.99 -33.73
N PRO A 20 -5.28 -27.08 -33.04
CA PRO A 20 -6.70 -27.27 -32.73
C PRO A 20 -7.54 -27.35 -34.01
N ASP A 21 -8.38 -28.38 -34.12
CA ASP A 21 -9.36 -28.51 -35.18
C ASP A 21 -10.49 -27.49 -34.98
N LEU A 22 -10.59 -26.54 -35.91
CA LEU A 22 -11.52 -25.41 -35.86
C LEU A 22 -12.98 -25.84 -36.05
N LEU A 23 -13.25 -27.06 -36.52
CA LEU A 23 -14.60 -27.56 -36.77
C LEU A 23 -15.10 -28.52 -35.67
N SER A 24 -14.24 -28.85 -34.71
CA SER A 24 -14.63 -29.65 -33.55
C SER A 24 -15.42 -28.82 -32.54
N PRO A 25 -16.42 -29.42 -31.84
CA PRO A 25 -17.14 -28.75 -30.75
C PRO A 25 -16.18 -28.27 -29.67
N ILE A 26 -16.47 -27.09 -29.08
CA ILE A 26 -15.66 -26.54 -27.98
C ILE A 26 -15.72 -27.51 -26.79
N ASP A 27 -14.56 -28.07 -26.44
CA ASP A 27 -14.38 -28.82 -25.21
C ASP A 27 -14.46 -27.86 -24.02
N ALA A 28 -15.58 -27.92 -23.29
CA ALA A 28 -15.85 -27.09 -22.11
C ALA A 28 -14.90 -27.39 -20.94
N THR A 29 -14.14 -28.48 -21.00
CA THR A 29 -13.16 -28.88 -19.98
C THR A 29 -11.71 -28.66 -20.41
N ALA A 30 -11.48 -28.21 -21.65
CA ALA A 30 -10.15 -27.89 -22.12
C ALA A 30 -9.57 -26.71 -21.32
N PRO A 31 -8.31 -26.81 -20.83
CA PRO A 31 -7.65 -25.69 -20.19
C PRO A 31 -7.52 -24.56 -21.23
N VAL A 32 -8.28 -23.49 -21.04
CA VAL A 32 -8.11 -22.25 -21.78
C VAL A 32 -6.85 -21.60 -21.21
N SER A 33 -5.80 -21.52 -22.01
CA SER A 33 -4.51 -20.96 -21.62
C SER A 33 -4.70 -19.61 -20.91
N GLY A 34 -4.27 -19.52 -19.65
CA GLY A 34 -4.08 -18.26 -18.93
C GLY A 34 -5.30 -17.60 -18.29
N HIS A 35 -6.52 -18.12 -18.47
CA HIS A 35 -7.71 -17.53 -17.84
C HIS A 35 -8.19 -18.38 -16.67
N HIS A 36 -7.78 -18.02 -15.46
CA HIS A 36 -8.59 -18.34 -14.29
C HIS A 36 -9.93 -17.61 -14.45
N PRO A 37 -11.08 -18.30 -14.35
CA PRO A 37 -12.35 -17.61 -14.17
C PRO A 37 -12.19 -16.64 -12.99
N PRO A 38 -12.70 -15.40 -13.08
CA PRO A 38 -12.73 -14.53 -11.91
C PRO A 38 -13.41 -15.30 -10.77
N ALA A 39 -12.87 -15.17 -9.56
CA ALA A 39 -13.49 -15.78 -8.40
C ALA A 39 -14.99 -15.39 -8.41
N SER A 40 -15.87 -16.38 -8.30
CA SER A 40 -17.30 -16.15 -8.32
C SER A 40 -17.66 -15.15 -7.22
N SER A 41 -17.96 -13.90 -7.57
CA SER A 41 -18.50 -12.94 -6.62
C SER A 41 -19.88 -13.43 -6.22
N THR A 42 -20.00 -14.03 -5.04
CA THR A 42 -21.26 -14.58 -4.51
C THR A 42 -22.28 -13.53 -4.10
N GLY A 43 -21.93 -12.23 -4.22
CA GLY A 43 -22.80 -11.10 -3.89
C GLY A 43 -23.33 -10.35 -5.12
N GLY A 44 -24.54 -9.79 -5.00
CA GLY A 44 -25.09 -8.88 -6.00
C GLY A 44 -24.35 -7.54 -6.02
N LEU A 45 -24.54 -6.72 -7.07
CA LEU A 45 -23.89 -5.38 -7.19
C LEU A 45 -24.12 -4.47 -5.98
N SER A 46 -25.22 -4.64 -5.25
CA SER A 46 -25.52 -3.90 -4.02
C SER A 46 -24.70 -4.34 -2.81
N GLN A 47 -23.94 -5.43 -2.90
CA GLN A 47 -23.01 -5.93 -1.90
C GLN A 47 -21.55 -5.66 -2.30
N ALA A 48 -21.34 -4.95 -3.41
CA ALA A 48 -20.02 -4.52 -3.82
C ALA A 48 -19.49 -3.48 -2.82
N PRO A 49 -18.19 -3.49 -2.47
CA PRO A 49 -17.59 -2.53 -1.53
C PRO A 49 -17.86 -1.06 -1.88
N GLU A 50 -18.05 -0.72 -3.15
CA GLU A 50 -18.37 0.64 -3.59
C GLU A 50 -19.79 1.10 -3.20
N GLN A 51 -20.68 0.16 -2.84
CA GLN A 51 -22.10 0.42 -2.54
C GLN A 51 -22.50 0.06 -1.11
N ASP A 52 -21.80 -0.88 -0.47
CA ASP A 52 -22.11 -1.37 0.88
C ASP A 52 -20.99 -1.07 1.86
N TRP A 53 -21.33 -0.38 2.96
CA TRP A 53 -20.36 0.02 3.98
C TRP A 53 -19.70 -1.19 4.65
N LEU A 54 -20.47 -2.24 4.96
CA LEU A 54 -19.93 -3.40 5.67
C LEU A 54 -18.92 -4.17 4.82
N ALA A 55 -19.17 -4.27 3.51
CA ALA A 55 -18.17 -4.78 2.57
C ALA A 55 -16.97 -3.83 2.42
N ALA A 56 -17.22 -2.51 2.39
CA ALA A 56 -16.16 -1.50 2.25
C ALA A 56 -15.19 -1.49 3.42
N GLU A 57 -15.70 -1.52 4.66
CA GLU A 57 -14.89 -1.37 5.87
C GLU A 57 -13.89 -2.52 6.04
N GLU A 58 -14.10 -3.68 5.43
CA GLU A 58 -13.19 -4.82 5.48
C GLU A 58 -11.96 -4.65 4.56
N VAL A 59 -12.11 -3.89 3.47
CA VAL A 59 -11.09 -3.75 2.41
C VAL A 59 -10.56 -2.32 2.28
N LEU A 60 -10.95 -1.43 3.19
CA LEU A 60 -10.53 -0.04 3.19
C LEU A 60 -9.12 0.12 3.78
N PHE A 61 -8.23 0.81 3.08
CA PHE A 61 -6.88 1.12 3.55
C PHE A 61 -6.52 2.60 3.33
N PRO A 62 -5.73 3.21 4.23
CA PRO A 62 -5.13 4.51 3.99
C PRO A 62 -3.94 4.34 3.05
N VAL A 63 -3.71 5.32 2.20
CA VAL A 63 -2.55 5.37 1.30
C VAL A 63 -1.87 6.73 1.38
N LEU A 64 -0.55 6.75 1.29
CA LEU A 64 0.18 8.00 1.13
C LEU A 64 0.15 8.44 -0.33
N ARG A 65 0.07 9.75 -0.54
CA ARG A 65 0.07 10.39 -1.84
C ARG A 65 1.11 11.52 -1.86
N PRO A 66 1.69 11.81 -3.04
CA PRO A 66 2.67 12.89 -3.18
C PRO A 66 2.11 14.23 -2.70
N VAL A 67 3.02 15.09 -2.24
CA VAL A 67 2.70 16.48 -1.90
C VAL A 67 2.05 17.16 -3.11
N GLY A 68 0.92 17.84 -2.88
CA GLY A 68 0.18 18.55 -3.93
C GLY A 68 -0.78 17.66 -4.75
N THR A 69 -1.03 16.41 -4.34
CA THR A 69 -2.08 15.58 -4.94
C THR A 69 -3.44 16.30 -4.86
N PRO A 70 -4.14 16.52 -5.99
CA PRO A 70 -5.44 17.18 -5.99
C PRO A 70 -6.55 16.21 -5.53
N GLY A 71 -7.53 16.73 -4.81
CA GLY A 71 -8.69 15.98 -4.35
C GLY A 71 -9.56 16.81 -3.40
N THR A 72 -10.61 16.18 -2.89
CA THR A 72 -11.53 16.77 -1.92
C THR A 72 -10.93 16.67 -0.53
N ARG A 73 -10.78 17.79 0.16
CA ARG A 73 -10.26 17.83 1.52
C ARG A 73 -11.27 17.25 2.50
N VAL A 74 -10.84 16.32 3.35
CA VAL A 74 -11.73 15.61 4.29
C VAL A 74 -12.46 16.55 5.24
N ASP A 75 -11.83 17.67 5.61
CA ASP A 75 -12.36 18.72 6.47
C ASP A 75 -13.36 19.65 5.77
N GLU A 76 -13.45 19.59 4.45
CA GLU A 76 -14.41 20.34 3.63
C GLU A 76 -15.68 19.53 3.30
N ILE A 77 -15.72 18.25 3.69
CA ILE A 77 -16.85 17.35 3.43
C ILE A 77 -17.97 17.64 4.42
N ASP A 78 -19.08 18.14 3.88
CA ASP A 78 -20.36 18.27 4.57
C ASP A 78 -21.37 17.31 3.91
N PRO A 79 -21.68 16.16 4.52
CA PRO A 79 -22.57 15.16 3.94
C PRO A 79 -23.97 15.69 3.63
N ASP A 80 -24.53 16.56 4.48
CA ASP A 80 -25.86 17.13 4.30
C ASP A 80 -25.88 18.07 3.09
N ARG A 81 -24.84 18.89 2.96
CA ARG A 81 -24.67 19.76 1.80
C ARG A 81 -24.49 18.94 0.52
N LEU A 82 -23.63 17.92 0.53
CA LEU A 82 -23.37 17.10 -0.65
C LEU A 82 -24.64 16.36 -1.09
N ALA A 83 -25.42 15.81 -0.16
CA ALA A 83 -26.72 15.20 -0.46
C ALA A 83 -27.70 16.22 -1.08
N ALA A 84 -27.67 17.48 -0.65
CA ALA A 84 -28.50 18.54 -1.21
C ALA A 84 -28.09 18.98 -2.64
N GLU A 85 -26.85 18.68 -3.08
CA GLU A 85 -26.38 18.97 -4.44
C GLU A 85 -26.97 17.99 -5.50
N GLY A 86 -27.69 16.94 -5.07
CA GLY A 86 -28.54 16.11 -5.92
C GLY A 86 -27.76 15.20 -6.87
N LEU A 87 -27.93 15.38 -8.19
CA LEU A 87 -27.34 14.52 -9.23
C LEU A 87 -25.87 14.87 -9.58
N LYS A 88 -25.24 15.75 -8.81
CA LYS A 88 -23.84 16.12 -9.05
C LYS A 88 -22.94 14.99 -8.54
N SER A 89 -21.99 14.55 -9.37
CA SER A 89 -20.97 13.59 -8.95
C SER A 89 -19.79 14.29 -8.29
N HIS A 90 -19.28 13.65 -7.24
CA HIS A 90 -18.14 14.07 -6.45
C HIS A 90 -17.00 13.04 -6.53
N GLY A 91 -16.60 12.69 -7.76
CA GLY A 91 -15.61 11.65 -8.04
C GLY A 91 -14.15 11.96 -7.68
N ALA A 92 -13.84 13.16 -7.17
CA ALA A 92 -12.47 13.49 -6.75
C ALA A 92 -12.10 12.74 -5.45
N PRO A 93 -10.87 12.20 -5.33
CA PRO A 93 -10.48 11.40 -4.18
C PRO A 93 -10.52 12.23 -2.90
N ILE A 94 -10.91 11.61 -1.79
CA ILE A 94 -10.86 12.24 -0.47
C ILE A 94 -9.42 12.21 0.05
N LEU A 95 -8.97 13.35 0.57
CA LEU A 95 -7.61 13.58 1.04
C LEU A 95 -7.58 14.24 2.42
N GLU A 96 -6.73 13.72 3.31
CA GLU A 96 -6.39 14.26 4.63
C GLU A 96 -4.93 14.73 4.65
N GLY A 97 -4.60 15.68 5.54
CA GLY A 97 -3.21 16.07 5.76
C GLY A 97 -2.44 14.97 6.48
N GLY A 98 -1.27 14.61 5.95
CA GLY A 98 -0.36 13.63 6.54
C GLY A 98 0.92 14.26 7.11
N PRO A 99 1.83 13.42 7.64
CA PRO A 99 3.10 13.89 8.18
C PRO A 99 3.97 14.54 7.09
N CYS A 100 4.78 15.53 7.45
CA CYS A 100 5.73 16.21 6.54
C CYS A 100 5.11 16.80 5.25
N GLY A 101 3.81 17.14 5.28
CA GLY A 101 3.08 17.66 4.12
C GLY A 101 2.67 16.60 3.10
N LEU A 102 2.94 15.31 3.38
CA LEU A 102 2.36 14.22 2.61
C LEU A 102 0.84 14.26 2.73
N THR A 103 0.17 13.64 1.78
CA THR A 103 -1.28 13.57 1.77
C THR A 103 -1.72 12.14 2.03
N VAL A 104 -2.74 11.96 2.88
CA VAL A 104 -3.35 10.65 3.11
C VAL A 104 -4.61 10.56 2.26
N GLY A 105 -4.71 9.56 1.41
CA GLY A 105 -5.95 9.18 0.73
C GLY A 105 -6.48 7.87 1.30
N TYR A 106 -7.63 7.44 0.80
CA TYR A 106 -8.21 6.14 1.15
C TYR A 106 -8.56 5.36 -0.11
N VAL A 107 -8.36 4.05 -0.06
CA VAL A 107 -8.68 3.15 -1.17
C VAL A 107 -9.43 1.92 -0.68
N LEU A 108 -10.31 1.40 -1.52
CA LEU A 108 -10.81 0.04 -1.42
C LEU A 108 -9.81 -0.85 -2.15
N ARG A 109 -9.24 -1.82 -1.44
CA ARG A 109 -8.34 -2.81 -2.02
C ARG A 109 -9.14 -3.85 -2.79
N ALA A 110 -8.69 -4.15 -4.00
CA ALA A 110 -9.16 -5.27 -4.79
C ALA A 110 -7.97 -5.95 -5.48
N ASP A 111 -8.16 -7.19 -5.94
CA ASP A 111 -7.07 -8.03 -6.47
C ASP A 111 -6.36 -7.43 -7.69
N SER A 112 -7.02 -6.56 -8.46
CA SER A 112 -6.50 -6.05 -9.74
C SER A 112 -6.12 -4.57 -9.71
N PHE A 113 -6.84 -3.75 -8.95
CA PHE A 113 -6.59 -2.32 -8.83
C PHE A 113 -7.24 -1.76 -7.57
N ASP A 114 -6.68 -0.66 -7.07
CA ASP A 114 -7.24 0.08 -5.97
C ASP A 114 -8.33 1.05 -6.46
N VAL A 115 -9.45 1.12 -5.75
CA VAL A 115 -10.49 2.13 -6.00
C VAL A 115 -10.33 3.27 -5.00
N HIS A 116 -10.06 4.48 -5.48
CA HIS A 116 -9.99 5.64 -4.62
C HIS A 116 -11.36 6.01 -4.03
N VAL A 117 -11.40 6.19 -2.72
CA VAL A 117 -12.59 6.67 -2.03
C VAL A 117 -12.81 8.15 -2.34
N ASN A 118 -14.06 8.50 -2.63
CA ASN A 118 -14.51 9.83 -3.00
C ASN A 118 -15.78 10.15 -2.20
N ALA A 119 -16.35 11.34 -2.38
CA ALA A 119 -17.52 11.73 -1.59
C ALA A 119 -18.82 11.02 -2.02
N ASP A 120 -18.91 10.56 -3.27
CA ASP A 120 -20.05 9.73 -3.73
C ASP A 120 -20.09 8.40 -2.95
N HIS A 121 -18.93 7.80 -2.67
CA HIS A 121 -18.84 6.60 -1.84
C HIS A 121 -19.33 6.86 -0.40
N LEU A 122 -18.90 7.95 0.25
CA LEU A 122 -19.36 8.28 1.60
C LEU A 122 -20.89 8.48 1.67
N LEU A 123 -21.46 9.15 0.67
CA LEU A 123 -22.91 9.33 0.56
C LEU A 123 -23.64 7.98 0.38
N ALA A 124 -23.11 7.09 -0.47
CA ALA A 124 -23.70 5.77 -0.68
C ALA A 124 -23.67 4.91 0.58
N TRP A 125 -22.56 4.94 1.31
CA TRP A 125 -22.37 4.20 2.55
C TRP A 125 -23.13 4.79 3.75
N GLY A 126 -23.48 6.09 3.70
CA GLY A 126 -23.96 6.82 4.86
C GLY A 126 -22.90 6.94 5.97
N ALA A 127 -21.61 6.83 5.62
CA ALA A 127 -20.49 6.83 6.54
C ALA A 127 -19.89 8.23 6.69
N SER A 128 -19.46 8.56 7.90
CA SER A 128 -18.74 9.79 8.19
C SER A 128 -17.24 9.68 7.82
N PRO A 129 -16.56 10.81 7.60
CA PRO A 129 -15.11 10.80 7.42
C PRO A 129 -14.33 10.22 8.62
N ALA A 130 -14.88 10.31 9.84
CA ALA A 130 -14.26 9.74 11.02
C ALA A 130 -14.34 8.21 11.02
N GLU A 131 -15.47 7.63 10.61
CA GLU A 131 -15.64 6.18 10.44
C GLU A 131 -14.73 5.64 9.34
N LEU A 132 -14.64 6.35 8.20
CA LEU A 132 -13.70 6.04 7.12
C LEU A 132 -12.25 5.93 7.65
N ARG A 133 -11.79 6.97 8.35
CA ARG A 133 -10.44 7.02 8.90
C ARG A 133 -10.19 5.90 9.92
N ALA A 134 -11.15 5.65 10.80
CA ALA A 134 -11.04 4.63 11.83
C ALA A 134 -10.96 3.21 11.23
N ALA A 135 -11.84 2.88 10.28
CA ALA A 135 -11.84 1.58 9.60
C ALA A 135 -10.53 1.36 8.82
N ALA A 136 -10.09 2.38 8.06
CA ALA A 136 -8.86 2.33 7.28
C ALA A 136 -7.64 2.06 8.17
N LEU A 137 -7.47 2.83 9.25
CA LEU A 137 -6.34 2.66 10.17
C LEU A 137 -6.41 1.32 10.91
N ALA A 138 -7.60 0.84 11.28
CA ALA A 138 -7.76 -0.48 11.90
C ALA A 138 -7.31 -1.62 10.98
N ASN A 139 -7.63 -1.54 9.68
CA ASN A 139 -7.18 -2.52 8.70
C ASN A 139 -5.67 -2.47 8.48
N LEU A 140 -5.11 -1.25 8.36
CA LEU A 140 -3.66 -1.08 8.27
C LEU A 140 -2.95 -1.66 9.49
N THR A 141 -3.47 -1.42 10.70
CA THR A 141 -2.91 -1.98 11.95
C THR A 141 -2.95 -3.51 11.93
N ARG A 142 -4.08 -4.11 11.55
CA ARG A 142 -4.23 -5.57 11.48
C ARG A 142 -3.28 -6.19 10.45
N TRP A 143 -3.16 -5.59 9.28
CA TRP A 143 -2.25 -6.03 8.24
C TRP A 143 -0.79 -5.87 8.71
N SER A 144 -0.41 -4.68 9.19
CA SER A 144 0.95 -4.35 9.65
C SER A 144 1.44 -5.27 10.78
N ALA A 145 0.55 -5.76 11.64
CA ALA A 145 0.90 -6.69 12.71
C ALA A 145 1.36 -8.07 12.19
N ASN A 146 0.98 -8.45 10.97
CA ASN A 146 1.31 -9.73 10.35
C ASN A 146 2.35 -9.61 9.23
N THR A 147 2.67 -8.39 8.79
CA THR A 147 3.66 -8.15 7.75
C THR A 147 5.08 -8.11 8.33
N PRO A 148 5.99 -8.98 7.86
CA PRO A 148 7.35 -9.04 8.36
C PRO A 148 8.14 -7.77 8.05
N TRP A 149 9.21 -7.57 8.81
CA TRP A 149 10.23 -6.58 8.51
C TRP A 149 11.50 -7.29 8.04
N THR A 150 12.25 -6.61 7.18
CA THR A 150 13.60 -7.01 6.81
C THR A 150 14.60 -6.15 7.57
N GLU A 151 15.44 -6.80 8.38
CA GLU A 151 16.55 -6.18 9.08
C GLU A 151 17.86 -6.45 8.34
N GLU A 152 18.60 -5.40 8.01
CA GLU A 152 19.91 -5.52 7.38
C GLU A 152 20.97 -4.85 8.25
N VAL A 153 22.10 -5.54 8.43
CA VAL A 153 23.24 -5.05 9.20
C VAL A 153 24.50 -5.18 8.36
N SER A 154 25.20 -4.06 8.15
CA SER A 154 26.47 -4.00 7.43
C SER A 154 27.47 -3.17 8.22
N GLY A 155 28.40 -3.83 8.91
CA GLY A 155 29.29 -3.17 9.86
C GLY A 155 28.48 -2.56 11.02
N GLU A 156 28.57 -1.24 11.18
CA GLU A 156 27.81 -0.48 12.19
C GLU A 156 26.46 0.04 11.67
N ARG A 157 26.23 -0.03 10.34
CA ARG A 157 24.99 0.45 9.71
C ARG A 157 23.88 -0.56 9.90
N ARG A 158 22.71 -0.05 10.28
CA ARG A 158 21.47 -0.83 10.46
C ARG A 158 20.35 -0.23 9.63
N LEU A 159 19.67 -1.09 8.89
CA LEU A 159 18.47 -0.76 8.13
C LEU A 159 17.32 -1.64 8.58
N LEU A 160 16.13 -1.08 8.50
CA LEU A 160 14.86 -1.76 8.70
C LEU A 160 13.95 -1.39 7.53
N SER A 161 13.42 -2.38 6.81
CA SER A 161 12.57 -2.14 5.65
C SER A 161 11.31 -3.02 5.64
N SER A 162 10.26 -2.49 5.03
CA SER A 162 9.03 -3.18 4.67
C SER A 162 8.88 -3.04 3.16
N ALA A 163 8.84 -4.18 2.46
CA ALA A 163 8.63 -4.25 1.03
C ALA A 163 7.89 -5.54 0.65
N SER A 164 6.66 -5.70 1.17
CA SER A 164 5.86 -6.90 0.89
C SER A 164 5.30 -6.92 -0.53
N GLY A 165 5.10 -5.73 -1.13
CA GLY A 165 4.50 -5.58 -2.45
C GLY A 165 2.96 -5.59 -2.43
N ASP A 166 2.33 -5.56 -1.26
CA ASP A 166 0.87 -5.54 -1.10
C ASP A 166 0.27 -4.11 -1.18
N GLY A 167 1.08 -3.10 -1.50
CA GLY A 167 0.65 -1.72 -1.64
C GLY A 167 0.60 -0.92 -0.33
N ASN A 168 0.88 -1.53 0.82
CA ASN A 168 0.61 -0.96 2.15
C ASN A 168 1.87 -0.57 2.93
N ASP A 169 3.06 -0.95 2.45
CA ASP A 169 4.33 -0.83 3.17
C ASP A 169 4.58 0.59 3.67
N VAL A 170 4.48 1.57 2.77
CA VAL A 170 4.70 2.98 3.10
C VAL A 170 3.65 3.50 4.10
N ALA A 171 2.41 3.03 4.00
CA ALA A 171 1.31 3.52 4.82
C ALA A 171 1.49 3.15 6.29
N ARG A 172 2.27 2.10 6.60
CA ARG A 172 2.61 1.69 7.98
C ARG A 172 3.14 2.85 8.81
N ILE A 173 3.84 3.81 8.19
CA ILE A 173 4.40 4.97 8.91
C ILE A 173 3.33 5.89 9.53
N LEU A 174 2.07 5.78 9.11
CA LEU A 174 0.94 6.48 9.72
C LEU A 174 0.60 5.95 11.11
N LEU A 175 1.05 4.74 11.46
CA LEU A 175 0.78 4.11 12.75
C LEU A 175 1.83 4.54 13.79
N PRO A 176 1.42 5.10 14.94
CA PRO A 176 2.34 5.43 16.04
C PRO A 176 3.19 4.23 16.49
N GLU A 177 2.59 3.04 16.56
CA GLU A 177 3.25 1.81 17.01
C GLU A 177 4.33 1.36 16.03
N VAL A 178 4.16 1.62 14.73
CA VAL A 178 5.18 1.36 13.72
C VAL A 178 6.35 2.32 13.88
N ARG A 179 6.07 3.61 14.10
CA ARG A 179 7.12 4.61 14.36
C ARG A 179 7.91 4.26 15.62
N GLU A 180 7.23 3.83 16.69
CA GLU A 180 7.87 3.34 17.91
C GLU A 180 8.70 2.07 17.66
N HIS A 181 8.17 1.11 16.88
CA HIS A 181 8.90 -0.10 16.52
C HIS A 181 10.19 0.23 15.77
N ILE A 182 10.14 1.09 14.76
CA ILE A 182 11.32 1.54 14.01
C ILE A 182 12.37 2.15 14.95
N ALA A 183 11.95 3.09 15.80
CA ALA A 183 12.86 3.76 16.75
C ALA A 183 13.51 2.76 17.73
N THR A 184 12.74 1.79 18.21
CA THR A 184 13.21 0.79 19.18
C THR A 184 14.17 -0.20 18.53
N THR A 185 13.85 -0.71 17.34
CA THR A 185 14.65 -1.71 16.61
C THR A 185 16.00 -1.13 16.17
N LEU A 186 16.02 0.11 15.68
CA LEU A 186 17.25 0.77 15.24
C LEU A 186 18.14 1.24 16.40
N GLY A 187 17.57 1.34 17.61
CA GLY A 187 18.29 1.55 18.86
C GLY A 187 18.03 2.91 19.50
N ALA A 188 17.95 2.93 20.83
CA ALA A 188 17.72 4.16 21.57
C ALA A 188 18.88 5.16 21.41
N GLY A 189 18.55 6.43 21.14
CA GLY A 189 19.53 7.53 21.09
C GLY A 189 20.29 7.68 19.77
N VAL A 190 19.96 6.89 18.75
CA VAL A 190 20.42 7.13 17.37
C VAL A 190 19.45 8.06 16.64
N ARG A 191 19.94 8.84 15.67
CA ARG A 191 19.06 9.54 14.73
C ARG A 191 18.50 8.51 13.77
N VAL A 192 17.20 8.54 13.52
CA VAL A 192 16.53 7.58 12.65
C VAL A 192 16.11 8.29 11.38
N LEU A 193 16.74 7.94 10.27
CA LEU A 193 16.34 8.39 8.94
C LEU A 193 15.22 7.49 8.42
N VAL A 194 14.25 8.07 7.72
CA VAL A 194 13.11 7.38 7.12
C VAL A 194 12.99 7.81 5.68
N GLY A 195 12.78 6.84 4.81
CA GLY A 195 12.56 7.01 3.39
C GLY A 195 11.27 6.33 2.95
N ILE A 196 10.53 7.03 2.09
CA ILE A 196 9.21 6.66 1.60
C ILE A 196 9.13 6.92 0.08
N PRO A 197 10.01 6.28 -0.72
CA PRO A 197 10.20 6.64 -2.12
C PRO A 197 8.98 6.33 -2.99
N GLU A 198 8.29 5.22 -2.70
CA GLU A 198 7.16 4.72 -3.46
C GLU A 198 6.24 3.87 -2.55
N ARG A 199 5.13 3.37 -3.10
CA ARG A 199 4.04 2.77 -2.34
C ARG A 199 4.47 1.52 -1.57
N ASP A 200 5.31 0.72 -2.21
CA ASP A 200 5.68 -0.63 -1.80
C ASP A 200 7.02 -0.68 -1.03
N LEU A 201 7.59 0.48 -0.68
CA LEU A 201 8.85 0.56 0.06
C LEU A 201 8.78 1.58 1.21
N LEU A 202 8.86 1.05 2.43
CA LEU A 202 9.22 1.82 3.63
C LEU A 202 10.60 1.39 4.09
N VAL A 203 11.53 2.33 4.24
CA VAL A 203 12.88 2.04 4.73
C VAL A 203 13.27 3.03 5.82
N ALA A 204 13.93 2.53 6.86
CA ALA A 204 14.50 3.33 7.92
C ALA A 204 15.94 2.91 8.21
N GLY A 205 16.77 3.87 8.63
CA GLY A 205 18.19 3.65 8.89
C GLY A 205 18.68 4.37 10.14
N ALA A 206 19.58 3.72 10.88
CA ALA A 206 20.24 4.34 12.03
C ALA A 206 21.42 5.21 11.55
N LEU A 207 21.34 6.51 11.77
CA LEU A 207 22.43 7.45 11.52
C LEU A 207 23.30 7.58 12.77
N SER A 208 24.51 7.01 12.69
CA SER A 208 25.56 7.18 13.71
C SER A 208 26.19 8.56 13.61
N ARG A 209 26.73 9.07 14.73
CA ARG A 209 27.40 10.38 14.78
C ARG A 209 28.68 10.44 13.93
N ASP A 210 29.33 9.30 13.75
CA ASP A 210 30.63 9.21 13.06
C ASP A 210 30.48 8.74 11.59
N ASP A 211 29.25 8.67 11.06
CA ASP A 211 28.94 8.13 9.73
C ASP A 211 28.03 9.06 8.93
N GLU A 212 28.51 10.28 8.67
CA GLU A 212 27.78 11.27 7.84
C GLU A 212 27.60 10.78 6.39
N GLU A 213 28.50 9.94 5.89
CA GLU A 213 28.41 9.34 4.54
C GLU A 213 27.12 8.50 4.40
N PHE A 214 26.69 7.83 5.47
CA PHE A 214 25.46 7.04 5.43
C PHE A 214 24.23 7.88 5.07
N ALA A 215 24.10 9.11 5.57
CA ALA A 215 22.98 9.98 5.22
C ALA A 215 22.96 10.32 3.72
N VAL A 216 24.14 10.49 3.10
CA VAL A 216 24.27 10.74 1.66
C VAL A 216 23.86 9.50 0.86
N LEU A 217 24.38 8.32 1.21
CA LEU A 217 24.06 7.06 0.54
C LEU A 217 22.57 6.71 0.69
N PHE A 218 22.00 6.95 1.87
CA PHE A 218 20.57 6.76 2.12
C PHE A 218 19.75 7.72 1.24
N ALA A 219 20.10 9.00 1.17
CA ALA A 219 19.41 9.96 0.30
C ALA A 219 19.53 9.60 -1.19
N GLU A 220 20.66 9.08 -1.65
CA GLU A 220 20.83 8.57 -3.01
C GLU A 220 19.94 7.36 -3.28
N PHE A 221 19.87 6.42 -2.35
CA PHE A 221 18.99 5.25 -2.44
C PHE A 221 17.51 5.65 -2.56
N ILE A 222 17.03 6.60 -1.73
CA ILE A 222 15.64 7.09 -1.78
C ILE A 222 15.34 7.79 -3.11
N ARG A 223 16.24 8.67 -3.57
CA ARG A 223 16.04 9.34 -4.86
C ARG A 223 16.01 8.35 -6.02
N GLY A 224 16.92 7.37 -6.03
CA GLY A 224 16.95 6.33 -7.05
C GLY A 224 15.63 5.55 -7.11
N HIS A 225 15.15 5.05 -5.97
CA HIS A 225 13.88 4.31 -5.93
C HIS A 225 12.68 5.18 -6.33
N ALA A 226 12.64 6.44 -5.90
CA ALA A 226 11.57 7.34 -6.30
C ALA A 226 11.64 7.64 -7.81
N ASP A 227 12.82 7.83 -8.38
CA ASP A 227 12.98 8.16 -9.80
C ASP A 227 12.63 6.99 -10.74
N ASP A 228 12.84 5.75 -10.28
CA ASP A 228 12.53 4.53 -11.03
C ASP A 228 11.08 4.04 -10.82
N ALA A 229 10.33 4.59 -9.86
CA ALA A 229 8.96 4.19 -9.57
C ALA A 229 7.95 4.75 -10.58
N ASP A 230 6.94 3.95 -10.94
CA ASP A 230 5.81 4.40 -11.75
C ASP A 230 4.97 5.47 -11.02
N LEU A 231 4.91 5.37 -9.69
CA LEU A 231 4.15 6.25 -8.80
C LEU A 231 5.04 6.72 -7.64
N PRO A 232 5.98 7.66 -7.89
CA PRO A 232 6.83 8.20 -6.84
C PRO A 232 6.03 8.90 -5.75
N LEU A 233 6.43 8.74 -4.49
CA LEU A 233 5.82 9.40 -3.35
C LEU A 233 6.63 10.59 -2.85
N ASP A 234 7.86 10.34 -2.38
CA ASP A 234 8.72 11.41 -1.85
C ASP A 234 10.20 11.10 -2.05
N ARG A 235 10.94 12.10 -2.53
CA ARG A 235 12.39 12.02 -2.73
C ARG A 235 13.19 12.45 -1.49
N ARG A 236 12.51 13.01 -0.49
CA ARG A 236 13.14 13.55 0.72
C ARG A 236 13.51 12.42 1.67
N VAL A 237 14.59 12.64 2.39
CA VAL A 237 14.86 11.91 3.64
C VAL A 237 14.11 12.62 4.76
N LEU A 238 13.40 11.83 5.55
CA LEU A 238 12.74 12.28 6.77
C LEU A 238 13.55 11.79 7.97
N GLU A 239 13.40 12.45 9.11
CA GLU A 239 13.94 12.03 10.39
C GLU A 239 12.79 11.76 11.36
N LEU A 240 12.86 10.65 12.08
CA LEU A 240 11.93 10.34 13.16
C LEU A 240 12.42 10.97 14.46
N VAL A 241 11.76 12.04 14.89
CA VAL A 241 12.08 12.80 16.11
C VAL A 241 10.90 12.73 17.06
N SER A 242 11.11 12.16 18.25
CA SER A 242 10.08 12.05 19.29
C SER A 242 8.77 11.39 18.80
N GLY A 243 8.87 10.41 17.90
CA GLY A 243 7.72 9.70 17.34
C GLY A 243 7.05 10.38 16.15
N GLU A 244 7.53 11.54 15.72
CA GLU A 244 7.01 12.29 14.58
C GLU A 244 8.04 12.40 13.46
N LEU A 245 7.56 12.49 12.21
CA LEU A 245 8.43 12.67 11.05
C LEU A 245 8.70 14.16 10.83
N HIS A 246 9.96 14.47 10.52
CA HIS A 246 10.42 15.81 10.16
C HIS A 246 11.28 15.73 8.89
N PRO A 247 11.34 16.78 8.05
CA PRO A 247 12.36 16.85 7.01
C PRO A 247 13.76 16.77 7.61
N PHE A 248 14.63 15.94 7.05
CA PHE A 248 16.03 15.86 7.47
C PHE A 248 16.84 17.01 6.86
N GLU A 249 17.51 17.81 7.70
CA GLU A 249 18.26 19.01 7.29
C GLU A 249 19.80 18.86 7.30
N GLY A 250 20.32 17.63 7.42
CA GLY A 250 21.77 17.36 7.54
C GLY A 250 22.27 17.55 8.97
#